data_AF-P09370-F1
#
_entry.id   AF-P09370-F1
#
_cell.length_a   1.000
_cell.length_b   1.000
_cell.length_c   1.000
_cell.angle_alpha   90.00
_cell.angle_beta   90.00
_cell.angle_gamma   90.00
#
_symmetry.space_group_name_H-M   'P 1'
#
loop_
_entity.id
_entity.type
_entity.pdbx_description
1 polymer ?
#
loop_
_entity_poly.entity_id
_entity_poly.type
_entity_poly.pdbx_seq_one_letter_code
_entity_poly.pdbx_strand_id
1 'polypeptide(L)'
;MAIANKNIIFVAGLGGIGFDTSREIVKKGPKNLVILDRIENPAAIAELKALNPKVTVTFYLYDVTVSVAESTKLLQKIFDQLKTVDLLINGAGILDDHQIERTIAVNFTGTVNTITAIMSFWDKRKGGPGGVIANVCSVTGFNAIYQVPVYSASKAAALSFTNSLAKLAPITGVTAYSINPGITKTPLLHKFNSWLDVEPRVGELLLEHPTQTSLECAQNFVKAIEANQNGAIWKVDLGTLEAIEWTKHWDSHI
;
A
#
# COMPACT_ATOMS: atom_id res chain seq x y z
N MET A 1 -14.66 5.12 6.28
CA MET A 1 -14.06 6.00 7.29
C MET A 1 -13.88 7.40 6.71
N ALA A 2 -14.35 8.44 7.38
CA ALA A 2 -14.02 9.81 6.97
C ALA A 2 -12.52 10.06 7.15
N ILE A 3 -11.84 10.53 6.10
CA ILE A 3 -10.40 10.89 6.14
C ILE A 3 -10.18 12.21 6.89
N ALA A 4 -11.19 13.08 6.95
CA ALA A 4 -11.11 14.36 7.63
C ALA A 4 -10.66 14.19 9.10
N ASN A 5 -9.71 15.02 9.53
CA ASN A 5 -9.11 15.02 10.87
C ASN A 5 -8.38 13.73 11.29
N LYS A 6 -8.07 12.82 10.35
CA LYS A 6 -7.32 11.58 10.63
C LYS A 6 -5.81 11.75 10.60
N ASN A 7 -5.10 10.89 11.32
CA ASN A 7 -3.65 10.74 11.27
C ASN A 7 -3.30 9.53 10.41
N ILE A 8 -2.69 9.77 9.25
CA ILE A 8 -2.40 8.74 8.25
C ILE A 8 -0.89 8.60 8.09
N ILE A 9 -0.40 7.37 8.13
CA ILE A 9 0.94 7.01 7.67
C ILE A 9 0.81 6.42 6.27
N PHE A 10 1.58 6.93 5.31
CA PHE A 10 1.66 6.37 3.95
C PHE A 10 3.11 6.04 3.61
N VAL A 11 3.40 4.73 3.60
CA VAL A 11 4.66 4.18 3.11
C VAL A 11 4.68 4.20 1.58
N ALA A 12 5.73 4.77 0.99
CA ALA A 12 5.89 5.03 -0.45
C ALA A 12 4.82 5.97 -1.05
N GLY A 13 4.43 6.99 -0.29
CA GLY A 13 3.39 7.96 -0.69
C GLY A 13 3.81 8.97 -1.76
N LEU A 14 5.06 8.96 -2.25
CA LEU A 14 5.59 9.93 -3.23
C LEU A 14 5.85 9.35 -4.62
N GLY A 15 5.69 8.03 -4.80
CA GLY A 15 5.89 7.36 -6.09
C GLY A 15 4.59 7.09 -6.83
N GLY A 16 4.61 7.15 -8.16
CA GLY A 16 3.53 6.66 -9.05
C GLY A 16 2.11 6.90 -8.55
N ILE A 17 1.36 5.81 -8.33
CA ILE A 17 -0.01 5.82 -7.77
C ILE A 17 -0.06 6.46 -6.39
N GLY A 18 0.96 6.23 -5.56
CA GLY A 18 1.03 6.76 -4.20
C GLY A 18 1.01 8.28 -4.16
N PHE A 19 1.66 8.96 -5.12
CA PHE A 19 1.67 10.43 -5.15
C PHE A 19 0.29 11.01 -5.49
N ASP A 20 -0.37 10.51 -6.55
CA ASP A 20 -1.73 10.94 -6.87
C ASP A 20 -2.72 10.58 -5.75
N THR A 21 -2.53 9.43 -5.10
CA THR A 21 -3.32 9.05 -3.94
C THR A 21 -3.09 10.00 -2.76
N SER A 22 -1.84 10.41 -2.51
CA SER A 22 -1.52 11.42 -1.50
C SER A 22 -2.18 12.78 -1.81
N ARG A 23 -2.22 13.20 -3.09
CA ARG A 23 -2.95 14.40 -3.51
C ARG A 23 -4.43 14.30 -3.18
N GLU A 24 -5.06 13.19 -3.50
CA GLU A 24 -6.48 12.97 -3.19
C GLU A 24 -6.74 12.86 -1.68
N ILE A 25 -5.85 12.22 -0.91
CA ILE A 25 -5.93 12.15 0.55
C ILE A 25 -5.87 13.55 1.17
N VAL A 26 -4.91 14.39 0.77
CA VAL A 26 -4.74 15.75 1.31
C VAL A 26 -5.98 16.62 1.05
N LYS A 27 -6.63 16.48 -0.12
CA LYS A 27 -7.88 17.17 -0.43
C LYS A 27 -9.03 16.82 0.53
N LYS A 28 -9.02 15.63 1.13
CA LYS A 28 -10.01 15.18 2.12
C LYS A 28 -9.75 15.73 3.54
N GLY A 29 -8.66 16.44 3.75
CA GLY A 29 -8.35 17.16 4.99
C GLY A 29 -8.01 16.28 6.21
N PRO A 30 -7.12 15.27 6.11
CA PRO A 30 -6.59 14.61 7.29
C PRO A 30 -5.88 15.62 8.20
N LYS A 31 -5.79 15.34 9.50
CA LYS A 31 -5.04 16.18 10.44
C LYS A 31 -3.53 16.10 10.16
N ASN A 32 -3.03 14.88 9.96
CA ASN A 32 -1.64 14.62 9.62
C ASN A 32 -1.53 13.58 8.50
N LEU A 33 -0.68 13.86 7.51
CA LEU A 33 -0.19 12.88 6.55
C LEU A 33 1.31 12.71 6.76
N VAL A 34 1.71 11.57 7.33
CA VAL A 34 3.11 11.19 7.52
C VAL A 34 3.53 10.29 6.37
N ILE A 35 4.49 10.75 5.58
CA ILE A 35 5.03 10.02 4.44
C ILE A 35 6.33 9.36 4.88
N LEU A 36 6.40 8.05 4.66
CA LEU A 36 7.60 7.25 4.87
C LEU A 36 8.08 6.77 3.49
N ASP A 37 9.24 7.23 3.02
CA ASP A 37 9.74 6.82 1.71
C ASP A 37 11.26 6.68 1.71
N ARG A 38 11.78 5.86 0.79
CA ARG A 38 13.23 5.60 0.68
C ARG A 38 13.97 6.78 0.06
N ILE A 39 13.28 7.61 -0.72
CA ILE A 39 13.85 8.77 -1.41
C ILE A 39 12.99 9.97 -1.09
N GLU A 40 13.61 11.04 -0.58
CA GLU A 40 12.93 12.31 -0.39
C GLU A 40 12.62 12.95 -1.75
N ASN A 41 11.41 13.48 -1.90
CA ASN A 41 11.01 14.28 -3.06
C ASN A 41 10.48 15.63 -2.59
N PRO A 42 11.36 16.64 -2.40
CA PRO A 42 10.98 17.93 -1.83
C PRO A 42 9.90 18.66 -2.64
N ALA A 43 9.92 18.53 -3.97
CA ALA A 43 8.93 19.12 -4.86
C ALA A 43 7.53 18.52 -4.62
N ALA A 44 7.44 17.18 -4.54
CA ALA A 44 6.19 16.50 -4.24
C ALA A 44 5.66 16.85 -2.84
N ILE A 45 6.53 16.91 -1.84
CA ILE A 45 6.15 17.29 -0.46
C ILE A 45 5.65 18.74 -0.41
N ALA A 46 6.31 19.67 -1.11
CA ALA A 46 5.88 21.05 -1.21
C ALA A 46 4.51 21.18 -1.90
N GLU A 47 4.27 20.41 -2.96
CA GLU A 47 2.98 20.38 -3.64
C GLU A 47 1.86 19.89 -2.72
N LEU A 48 2.08 18.79 -1.97
CA LEU A 48 1.09 18.29 -1.01
C LEU A 48 0.76 19.33 0.08
N LYS A 49 1.76 20.06 0.59
CA LYS A 49 1.53 21.15 1.56
C LYS A 49 0.74 22.31 0.95
N ALA A 50 0.98 22.65 -0.31
CA ALA A 50 0.28 23.72 -1.01
C ALA A 50 -1.18 23.36 -1.33
N LEU A 51 -1.47 22.09 -1.63
CA LEU A 51 -2.82 21.61 -1.96
C LEU A 51 -3.81 21.79 -0.81
N ASN A 52 -3.37 21.63 0.44
CA ASN A 52 -4.19 21.94 1.61
C ASN A 52 -3.32 22.35 2.81
N PRO A 53 -3.07 23.66 3.00
CA PRO A 53 -2.19 24.15 4.07
C PRO A 53 -2.66 23.85 5.49
N LYS A 54 -3.89 23.35 5.68
CA LYS A 54 -4.40 22.90 6.99
C LYS A 54 -3.93 21.50 7.36
N VAL A 55 -3.45 20.72 6.39
CA VAL A 55 -2.92 19.36 6.60
C VAL A 55 -1.45 19.47 6.96
N THR A 56 -1.05 18.88 8.09
CA THR A 56 0.37 18.72 8.42
C THR A 56 0.95 17.57 7.61
N VAL A 57 1.82 17.87 6.65
CA VAL A 57 2.56 16.86 5.87
C VAL A 57 3.99 16.74 6.43
N THR A 58 4.35 15.55 6.92
CA THR A 58 5.68 15.25 7.47
C THR A 58 6.33 14.12 6.68
N PHE A 59 7.63 14.22 6.44
CA PHE A 59 8.41 13.19 5.76
C PHE A 59 9.41 12.55 6.72
N TYR A 60 9.58 11.24 6.63
CA TYR A 60 10.69 10.50 7.22
C TYR A 60 11.29 9.57 6.18
N LEU A 61 12.63 9.54 6.13
CA LEU A 61 13.35 8.53 5.36
C LEU A 61 13.05 7.15 5.93
N TYR A 62 12.62 6.22 5.08
CA TYR A 62 12.27 4.86 5.49
C TYR A 62 12.54 3.86 4.37
N ASP A 63 13.37 2.86 4.66
CA ASP A 63 13.53 1.68 3.81
C ASP A 63 12.79 0.51 4.46
N VAL A 64 11.79 -0.04 3.77
CA VAL A 64 10.98 -1.17 4.28
C VAL A 64 11.78 -2.45 4.50
N THR A 65 13.01 -2.53 3.97
CA THR A 65 13.89 -3.70 4.12
C THR A 65 14.66 -3.72 5.44
N VAL A 66 14.55 -2.66 6.27
CA VAL A 66 15.11 -2.64 7.62
C VAL A 66 14.43 -3.63 8.55
N SER A 67 15.06 -3.89 9.70
CA SER A 67 14.50 -4.79 10.71
C SER A 67 13.17 -4.27 11.31
N VAL A 68 12.37 -5.18 11.88
CA VAL A 68 11.15 -4.82 12.63
C VAL A 68 11.49 -3.88 13.80
N ALA A 69 12.65 -4.07 14.46
CA ALA A 69 13.09 -3.22 15.56
C ALA A 69 13.36 -1.77 15.11
N GLU A 70 14.01 -1.59 13.97
CA GLU A 70 14.25 -0.26 13.39
C GLU A 70 12.95 0.41 12.93
N SER A 71 12.05 -0.36 12.29
CA SER A 71 10.72 0.12 11.94
C SER A 71 9.94 0.56 13.19
N THR A 72 10.00 -0.22 14.27
CA THR A 72 9.34 0.09 15.55
C THR A 72 9.90 1.36 16.17
N LYS A 73 11.22 1.59 16.09
CA LYS A 73 11.87 2.82 16.57
C LYS A 73 11.39 4.07 15.84
N LEU A 74 11.26 4.01 14.51
CA LEU A 74 10.71 5.12 13.73
C LEU A 74 9.23 5.37 14.06
N LEU A 75 8.44 4.29 14.15
CA LEU A 75 7.03 4.40 14.53
C LEU A 75 6.86 4.98 15.94
N GLN A 76 7.69 4.60 16.92
CA GLN A 76 7.66 5.20 18.26
C GLN A 76 7.78 6.72 18.19
N LYS A 77 8.75 7.24 17.42
CA LYS A 77 8.91 8.69 17.22
C LYS A 77 7.64 9.35 16.65
N ILE A 78 6.98 8.69 15.71
CA ILE A 78 5.73 9.20 15.09
C ILE A 78 4.58 9.17 16.10
N PHE A 79 4.40 8.06 16.84
CA PHE A 79 3.37 7.94 17.87
C PHE A 79 3.60 8.89 19.05
N ASP A 80 4.85 9.16 19.42
CA ASP A 80 5.18 10.15 20.45
C ASP A 80 4.72 11.56 20.07
N GLN A 81 4.80 11.90 18.78
CA GLN A 81 4.36 13.19 18.25
C GLN A 81 2.85 13.26 18.04
N LEU A 82 2.26 12.25 17.39
CA LEU A 82 0.85 12.28 16.97
C LEU A 82 -0.14 11.77 18.02
N LYS A 83 0.34 10.98 18.99
CA LYS A 83 -0.41 10.22 20.01
C LYS A 83 -1.32 9.12 19.46
N THR A 84 -1.87 9.30 18.28
CA THR A 84 -2.74 8.35 17.58
C THR A 84 -2.38 8.30 16.10
N VAL A 85 -2.56 7.14 15.49
CA VAL A 85 -2.54 6.92 14.05
C VAL A 85 -3.79 6.12 13.73
N ASP A 86 -4.56 6.56 12.74
CA ASP A 86 -5.83 5.94 12.36
C ASP A 86 -5.65 4.92 11.23
N LEU A 87 -4.73 5.21 10.28
CA LEU A 87 -4.54 4.43 9.06
C LEU A 87 -3.05 4.30 8.72
N LEU A 88 -2.63 3.08 8.42
CA LEU A 88 -1.36 2.76 7.79
C LEU A 88 -1.64 2.31 6.35
N ILE A 89 -1.05 2.99 5.39
CA ILE A 89 -1.07 2.60 3.99
C ILE A 89 0.33 2.05 3.63
N ASN A 90 0.40 0.76 3.29
CA ASN A 90 1.65 0.14 2.82
C ASN A 90 1.68 0.14 1.29
N GLY A 91 2.39 1.12 0.71
CA GLY A 91 2.50 1.32 -0.73
C GLY A 91 3.82 0.88 -1.37
N ALA A 92 4.81 0.47 -0.58
CA ALA A 92 6.14 0.15 -1.09
C ALA A 92 6.08 -1.01 -2.10
N GLY A 93 6.78 -0.84 -3.23
CA GLY A 93 6.87 -1.86 -4.25
C GLY A 93 7.89 -1.55 -5.32
N ILE A 94 8.54 -2.59 -5.84
CA ILE A 94 9.38 -2.56 -7.02
C ILE A 94 8.92 -3.63 -8.02
N LEU A 95 9.25 -3.42 -9.29
CA LEU A 95 8.98 -4.32 -10.41
C LEU A 95 10.29 -4.55 -11.14
N ASP A 96 11.03 -5.57 -10.73
CA ASP A 96 12.30 -5.96 -11.35
C ASP A 96 12.58 -7.43 -11.02
N ASP A 97 12.27 -8.32 -11.96
CA ASP A 97 12.44 -9.76 -11.76
C ASP A 97 13.88 -10.24 -11.99
N HIS A 98 14.82 -9.34 -12.32
CA HIS A 98 16.26 -9.63 -12.17
C HIS A 98 16.70 -9.55 -10.70
N GLN A 99 15.99 -8.78 -9.86
CA GLN A 99 16.32 -8.60 -8.45
C GLN A 99 15.40 -9.44 -7.55
N ILE A 100 15.51 -10.77 -7.64
CA ILE A 100 14.60 -11.73 -7.00
C ILE A 100 14.45 -11.46 -5.49
N GLU A 101 15.56 -11.46 -4.74
CA GLU A 101 15.55 -11.26 -3.29
C GLU A 101 15.02 -9.88 -2.91
N ARG A 102 15.39 -8.85 -3.68
CA ARG A 102 14.96 -7.48 -3.42
C ARG A 102 13.47 -7.31 -3.64
N THR A 103 12.93 -7.90 -4.71
CA THR A 103 11.49 -7.85 -5.03
C THR A 103 10.69 -8.49 -3.90
N ILE A 104 11.10 -9.66 -3.40
CA ILE A 104 10.46 -10.31 -2.25
C ILE A 104 10.62 -9.45 -0.99
N ALA A 105 11.82 -8.94 -0.72
CA ALA A 105 12.12 -8.15 0.47
C ALA A 105 11.30 -6.86 0.54
N VAL A 106 11.16 -6.12 -0.57
CA VAL A 106 10.40 -4.86 -0.60
C VAL A 106 8.90 -5.12 -0.64
N ASN A 107 8.44 -5.95 -1.58
CA ASN A 107 7.01 -6.06 -1.88
C ASN A 107 6.26 -6.87 -0.81
N PHE A 108 6.92 -7.85 -0.19
CA PHE A 108 6.30 -8.75 0.77
C PHE A 108 6.89 -8.60 2.18
N THR A 109 8.17 -8.94 2.38
CA THR A 109 8.75 -8.99 3.73
C THR A 109 8.70 -7.63 4.42
N GLY A 110 9.00 -6.55 3.70
CA GLY A 110 8.95 -5.19 4.24
C GLY A 110 7.54 -4.75 4.63
N THR A 111 6.53 -5.12 3.83
CA THR A 111 5.12 -4.90 4.18
C THR A 111 4.76 -5.64 5.47
N VAL A 112 5.13 -6.92 5.58
CA VAL A 112 4.88 -7.73 6.79
C VAL A 112 5.62 -7.15 8.01
N ASN A 113 6.87 -6.72 7.84
CA ASN A 113 7.68 -6.15 8.91
C ASN A 113 7.11 -4.81 9.41
N THR A 114 6.68 -3.93 8.50
CA THR A 114 6.04 -2.65 8.85
C THR A 114 4.77 -2.89 9.66
N ILE A 115 3.96 -3.85 9.22
CA ILE A 115 2.72 -4.24 9.91
C ILE A 115 3.03 -4.85 11.28
N THR A 116 4.02 -5.73 11.37
CA THR A 116 4.45 -6.34 12.63
C THR A 116 4.94 -5.28 13.61
N ALA A 117 5.67 -4.28 13.13
CA ALA A 117 6.15 -3.16 13.94
C ALA A 117 4.99 -2.32 14.49
N ILE A 118 4.00 -1.95 13.65
CA ILE A 118 2.89 -1.10 14.10
C ILE A 118 1.97 -1.81 15.11
N MET A 119 1.89 -3.15 15.08
CA MET A 119 1.14 -3.93 16.07
C MET A 119 1.63 -3.69 17.51
N SER A 120 2.89 -3.26 17.71
CA SER A 120 3.37 -2.87 19.04
C SER A 120 2.60 -1.71 19.66
N PHE A 121 1.96 -0.88 18.83
CA PHE A 121 1.19 0.30 19.23
C PHE A 121 -0.32 0.09 19.12
N TRP A 122 -0.77 -0.79 18.23
CA TRP A 122 -2.18 -0.98 17.92
C TRP A 122 -2.83 -2.24 18.51
N ASP A 123 -2.06 -3.29 18.80
CA ASP A 123 -2.64 -4.57 19.24
C ASP A 123 -3.43 -4.41 20.54
N LYS A 124 -4.75 -4.64 20.47
CA LYS A 124 -5.65 -4.50 21.62
C LYS A 124 -5.32 -5.43 22.78
N ARG A 125 -4.63 -6.56 22.50
CA ARG A 125 -4.15 -7.48 23.55
C ARG A 125 -3.06 -6.85 24.43
N LYS A 126 -2.40 -5.80 23.92
CA LYS A 126 -1.40 -4.99 24.64
C LYS A 126 -1.98 -3.65 25.12
N GLY A 127 -3.31 -3.49 25.10
CA GLY A 127 -4.00 -2.24 25.42
C GLY A 127 -3.99 -1.20 24.30
N GLY A 128 -3.57 -1.58 23.08
CA GLY A 128 -3.62 -0.69 21.92
C GLY A 128 -5.05 -0.37 21.47
N PRO A 129 -5.27 0.75 20.77
CA PRO A 129 -6.60 1.19 20.36
C PRO A 129 -7.16 0.44 19.13
N GLY A 130 -6.41 -0.51 18.55
CA GLY A 130 -6.68 -1.02 17.21
C GLY A 130 -6.23 -0.03 16.13
N GLY A 131 -6.62 -0.30 14.88
CA GLY A 131 -6.25 0.53 13.73
C GLY A 131 -6.76 -0.01 12.40
N VAL A 132 -6.40 0.67 11.32
CA VAL A 132 -6.75 0.28 9.94
C VAL A 132 -5.48 0.15 9.10
N ILE A 133 -5.39 -0.93 8.32
CA ILE A 133 -4.32 -1.16 7.35
C ILE A 133 -4.90 -1.22 5.94
N ALA A 134 -4.38 -0.39 5.04
CA ALA A 134 -4.61 -0.51 3.60
C ALA A 134 -3.31 -0.98 2.93
N ASN A 135 -3.30 -2.19 2.37
CA ASN A 135 -2.14 -2.71 1.66
C ASN A 135 -2.29 -2.54 0.15
N VAL A 136 -1.30 -1.91 -0.49
CA VAL A 136 -1.25 -1.79 -1.96
C VAL A 136 -0.64 -3.05 -2.55
N CYS A 137 -1.52 -3.98 -2.90
CA CYS A 137 -1.19 -5.23 -3.55
C CYS A 137 -1.12 -4.99 -5.07
N SER A 138 -1.81 -5.82 -5.87
CA SER A 138 -1.89 -5.70 -7.34
C SER A 138 -2.89 -6.71 -7.87
N VAL A 139 -3.51 -6.44 -9.03
CA VAL A 139 -4.27 -7.46 -9.76
C VAL A 139 -3.41 -8.68 -10.13
N THR A 140 -2.08 -8.52 -10.20
CA THR A 140 -1.15 -9.64 -10.43
C THR A 140 -1.13 -10.65 -9.28
N GLY A 141 -1.64 -10.26 -8.11
CA GLY A 141 -1.85 -11.16 -6.98
C GLY A 141 -3.09 -12.06 -7.14
N PHE A 142 -4.00 -11.73 -8.05
CA PHE A 142 -5.11 -12.60 -8.44
C PHE A 142 -4.67 -13.55 -9.55
N ASN A 143 -4.11 -12.99 -10.62
CA ASN A 143 -3.63 -13.71 -11.79
C ASN A 143 -2.33 -13.06 -12.27
N ALA A 144 -1.25 -13.84 -12.29
CA ALA A 144 0.08 -13.33 -12.57
C ALA A 144 0.24 -12.79 -13.99
N ILE A 145 1.09 -11.77 -14.14
CA ILE A 145 1.79 -11.53 -15.40
C ILE A 145 2.95 -12.51 -15.40
N TYR A 146 2.83 -13.59 -16.16
CA TYR A 146 3.75 -14.74 -16.07
C TYR A 146 5.18 -14.44 -16.52
N GLN A 147 5.40 -13.32 -17.21
CA GLN A 147 6.73 -12.81 -17.57
C GLN A 147 7.45 -12.13 -16.39
N VAL A 148 6.71 -11.72 -15.35
CA VAL A 148 7.25 -11.21 -14.08
C VAL A 148 6.70 -12.05 -12.90
N PRO A 149 7.04 -13.36 -12.86
CA PRO A 149 6.50 -14.29 -11.88
C PRO A 149 6.90 -13.96 -10.44
N VAL A 150 8.09 -13.41 -10.20
CA VAL A 150 8.56 -13.06 -8.84
C VAL A 150 7.78 -11.87 -8.29
N TYR A 151 7.61 -10.81 -9.09
CA TYR A 151 6.72 -9.71 -8.75
C TYR A 151 5.30 -10.19 -8.44
N SER A 152 4.71 -10.97 -9.35
CA SER A 152 3.33 -11.44 -9.22
C SER A 152 3.15 -12.32 -7.98
N ALA A 153 4.09 -13.23 -7.71
CA ALA A 153 4.10 -14.05 -6.50
C ALA A 153 4.21 -13.20 -5.23
N SER A 154 5.06 -12.17 -5.23
CA SER A 154 5.19 -11.26 -4.07
C SER A 154 3.87 -10.52 -3.78
N LYS A 155 3.12 -10.14 -4.83
CA LYS A 155 1.81 -9.48 -4.68
C LYS A 155 0.70 -10.44 -4.25
N ALA A 156 0.73 -11.70 -4.72
CA ALA A 156 -0.15 -12.75 -4.22
C ALA A 156 0.08 -13.03 -2.73
N ALA A 157 1.34 -13.07 -2.29
CA ALA A 157 1.68 -13.23 -0.88
C ALA A 157 1.14 -12.08 -0.01
N ALA A 158 1.33 -10.83 -0.44
CA ALA A 158 0.81 -9.66 0.25
C ALA A 158 -0.73 -9.66 0.32
N LEU A 159 -1.41 -10.09 -0.76
CA LEU A 159 -2.86 -10.21 -0.79
C LEU A 159 -3.36 -11.25 0.23
N SER A 160 -2.80 -12.46 0.20
CA SER A 160 -3.13 -13.52 1.16
C SER A 160 -2.89 -13.10 2.61
N PHE A 161 -1.77 -12.42 2.87
CA PHE A 161 -1.46 -11.86 4.18
C PHE A 161 -2.53 -10.84 4.63
N THR A 162 -2.96 -9.97 3.71
CA THR A 162 -4.00 -8.97 4.00
C THR A 162 -5.35 -9.60 4.33
N ASN A 163 -5.73 -10.67 3.63
CA ASN A 163 -6.96 -11.42 3.98
C ASN A 163 -6.85 -12.07 5.37
N SER A 164 -5.69 -12.61 5.72
CA SER A 164 -5.44 -13.15 7.07
C SER A 164 -5.53 -12.07 8.14
N LEU A 165 -4.95 -10.88 7.93
CA LEU A 165 -5.07 -9.76 8.88
C LEU A 165 -6.52 -9.38 9.15
N ALA A 166 -7.35 -9.30 8.10
CA ALA A 166 -8.76 -8.96 8.26
C ALA A 166 -9.52 -9.99 9.11
N LYS A 167 -9.20 -11.28 8.97
CA LYS A 167 -9.75 -12.37 9.80
C LYS A 167 -9.25 -12.30 11.25
N LEU A 168 -8.05 -11.75 11.48
CA LEU A 168 -7.47 -11.55 12.81
C LEU A 168 -7.98 -10.29 13.52
N ALA A 169 -8.76 -9.42 12.86
CA ALA A 169 -9.26 -8.18 13.44
C ALA A 169 -10.01 -8.36 14.79
N PRO A 170 -10.84 -9.42 15.00
CA PRO A 170 -11.45 -9.68 16.31
C PRO A 170 -10.44 -10.01 17.42
N ILE A 171 -9.20 -10.40 17.08
CA ILE A 171 -8.13 -10.70 18.04
C ILE A 171 -7.25 -9.48 18.28
N THR A 172 -6.85 -8.78 17.22
CA THR A 172 -5.87 -7.68 17.29
C THR A 172 -6.50 -6.29 17.43
N GLY A 173 -7.77 -6.13 17.07
CA GLY A 173 -8.42 -4.82 16.93
C GLY A 173 -7.99 -4.06 15.66
N VAL A 174 -7.18 -4.67 14.79
CA VAL A 174 -6.68 -4.05 13.57
C VAL A 174 -7.40 -4.63 12.36
N THR A 175 -8.12 -3.77 11.65
CA THR A 175 -8.81 -4.12 10.40
C THR A 175 -7.88 -3.93 9.21
N ALA A 176 -8.11 -4.68 8.13
CA ALA A 176 -7.31 -4.57 6.93
C ALA A 176 -8.12 -4.81 5.65
N TYR A 177 -7.70 -4.20 4.55
CA TYR A 177 -8.20 -4.46 3.20
C TYR A 177 -7.07 -4.26 2.18
N SER A 178 -7.19 -4.91 1.02
CA SER A 178 -6.22 -4.77 -0.07
C SER A 178 -6.74 -3.83 -1.14
N ILE A 179 -5.85 -2.99 -1.65
CA ILE A 179 -6.05 -2.18 -2.86
C ILE A 179 -5.21 -2.83 -3.96
N ASN A 180 -5.84 -3.20 -5.06
CA ASN A 180 -5.24 -4.00 -6.13
C ASN A 180 -5.40 -3.25 -7.45
N PRO A 181 -4.49 -2.30 -7.74
CA PRO A 181 -4.53 -1.59 -9.01
C PRO A 181 -4.28 -2.53 -10.18
N GLY A 182 -5.03 -2.31 -11.26
CA GLY A 182 -4.72 -2.81 -12.59
C GLY A 182 -3.59 -2.02 -13.25
N ILE A 183 -3.44 -2.21 -14.56
CA ILE A 183 -2.37 -1.56 -15.33
C ILE A 183 -2.63 -0.05 -15.35
N THR A 184 -1.77 0.69 -14.64
CA THR A 184 -1.91 2.13 -14.41
C THR A 184 -0.70 2.85 -14.98
N LYS A 185 -0.95 3.83 -15.86
CA LYS A 185 0.10 4.61 -16.53
C LYS A 185 0.94 5.39 -15.51
N THR A 186 2.04 4.79 -15.09
CA THR A 186 3.03 5.35 -14.15
C THR A 186 4.43 4.94 -14.61
N PRO A 187 5.50 5.61 -14.11
CA PRO A 187 6.87 5.27 -14.50
C PRO A 187 7.25 3.80 -14.26
N LEU A 188 6.59 3.11 -13.32
CA LEU A 188 6.83 1.70 -13.02
C LEU A 188 6.66 0.78 -14.25
N LEU A 189 5.78 1.14 -15.20
CA LEU A 189 5.48 0.33 -16.38
C LEU A 189 6.37 0.62 -17.59
N HIS A 190 7.22 1.65 -17.55
CA HIS A 190 7.94 2.09 -18.76
C HIS A 190 8.99 1.09 -19.23
N LYS A 191 9.85 0.63 -18.33
CA LYS A 191 10.85 -0.41 -18.62
C LYS A 191 11.20 -1.12 -17.33
N PHE A 192 10.98 -2.43 -17.32
CA PHE A 192 11.30 -3.32 -16.22
C PHE A 192 11.78 -4.65 -16.78
N ASN A 193 12.51 -5.40 -15.97
CA ASN A 193 13.11 -6.65 -16.39
C ASN A 193 12.15 -7.82 -16.13
N SER A 194 11.96 -8.68 -17.13
CA SER A 194 11.26 -9.95 -16.98
C SER A 194 12.21 -11.02 -16.41
N TRP A 195 11.63 -12.03 -15.78
CA TRP A 195 12.40 -13.12 -15.21
C TRP A 195 13.14 -13.89 -16.31
N LEU A 196 14.46 -14.02 -16.20
CA LEU A 196 15.31 -14.65 -17.22
C LEU A 196 15.14 -14.06 -18.64
N ASP A 197 14.77 -12.78 -18.73
CA ASP A 197 14.55 -12.06 -20.00
C ASP A 197 13.54 -12.73 -20.95
N VAL A 198 12.58 -13.50 -20.42
CA VAL A 198 11.59 -14.25 -21.22
C VAL A 198 10.73 -13.37 -22.13
N GLU A 199 10.59 -12.08 -21.79
CA GLU A 199 9.98 -11.06 -22.65
C GLU A 199 10.53 -9.67 -22.27
N PRO A 200 11.41 -9.06 -23.06
CA PRO A 200 11.98 -7.75 -22.73
C PRO A 200 11.01 -6.58 -22.93
N ARG A 201 9.85 -6.80 -23.57
CA ARG A 201 8.87 -5.76 -23.92
C ARG A 201 7.59 -5.80 -23.10
N VAL A 202 7.59 -6.44 -21.92
CA VAL A 202 6.35 -6.58 -21.12
C VAL A 202 5.65 -5.24 -20.90
N GLY A 203 6.40 -4.16 -20.60
CA GLY A 203 5.83 -2.82 -20.42
C GLY A 203 5.14 -2.27 -21.67
N GLU A 204 5.74 -2.44 -22.85
CA GLU A 204 5.15 -2.05 -24.14
C GLU A 204 3.87 -2.84 -24.40
N LEU A 205 3.93 -4.17 -24.29
CA LEU A 205 2.78 -5.05 -24.54
C LEU A 205 1.61 -4.77 -23.60
N LEU A 206 1.86 -4.50 -22.32
CA LEU A 206 0.80 -4.14 -21.37
C LEU A 206 0.10 -2.82 -21.76
N LEU A 207 0.83 -1.88 -22.34
CA LEU A 207 0.31 -0.58 -22.75
C LEU A 207 -0.43 -0.60 -24.10
N GLU A 208 -0.35 -1.70 -24.86
CA GLU A 208 -1.18 -1.93 -26.05
C GLU A 208 -2.64 -2.26 -25.71
N HIS A 209 -2.91 -2.62 -24.45
CA HIS A 209 -4.25 -2.94 -23.96
C HIS A 209 -4.90 -1.76 -23.22
N PRO A 210 -6.23 -1.79 -22.98
CA PRO A 210 -6.89 -0.81 -22.13
C PRO A 210 -6.22 -0.72 -20.75
N THR A 211 -6.01 0.51 -20.29
CA THR A 211 -5.35 0.85 -19.02
C THR A 211 -6.08 2.00 -18.37
N GLN A 212 -5.69 2.38 -17.15
CA GLN A 212 -6.22 3.56 -16.46
C GLN A 212 -5.14 4.61 -16.20
N THR A 213 -5.57 5.84 -15.92
CA THR A 213 -4.71 6.91 -15.41
C THR A 213 -4.42 6.72 -13.93
N SER A 214 -3.29 7.28 -13.47
CA SER A 214 -2.96 7.31 -12.05
C SER A 214 -3.95 8.13 -11.21
N LEU A 215 -4.57 9.16 -11.79
CA LEU A 215 -5.62 9.95 -11.15
C LEU A 215 -6.90 9.14 -10.92
N GLU A 216 -7.39 8.40 -11.92
CA GLU A 216 -8.56 7.52 -11.74
C GLU A 216 -8.29 6.47 -10.67
N CYS A 217 -7.09 5.88 -10.69
CA CYS A 217 -6.67 4.94 -9.67
C CYS A 217 -6.68 5.59 -8.27
N ALA A 218 -6.12 6.79 -8.12
CA ALA A 218 -6.06 7.52 -6.85
C ALA A 218 -7.43 7.90 -6.29
N GLN A 219 -8.35 8.36 -7.15
CA GLN A 219 -9.71 8.69 -6.76
C GLN A 219 -10.45 7.45 -6.22
N ASN A 220 -10.30 6.32 -6.90
CA ASN A 220 -10.89 5.06 -6.46
C ASN A 220 -10.19 4.47 -5.23
N PHE A 221 -8.88 4.66 -5.09
CA PHE A 221 -8.13 4.34 -3.88
C PHE A 221 -8.74 5.06 -2.67
N VAL A 222 -8.94 6.38 -2.77
CA VAL A 222 -9.53 7.17 -1.68
C VAL A 222 -10.97 6.76 -1.40
N LYS A 223 -11.77 6.45 -2.41
CA LYS A 223 -13.13 5.88 -2.20
C LYS A 223 -13.08 4.56 -1.43
N ALA A 224 -12.11 3.69 -1.72
CA ALA A 224 -11.92 2.43 -0.99
C ALA A 224 -11.53 2.64 0.49
N ILE A 225 -10.66 3.63 0.76
CA ILE A 225 -10.36 4.05 2.14
C ILE A 225 -11.64 4.57 2.83
N GLU A 226 -12.41 5.40 2.13
CA GLU A 226 -13.66 5.95 2.66
C GLU A 226 -14.74 4.88 2.88
N ALA A 227 -14.74 3.79 2.12
CA ALA A 227 -15.59 2.63 2.36
C ALA A 227 -15.20 1.89 3.66
N ASN A 228 -13.90 1.76 3.93
CA ASN A 228 -13.35 1.16 5.16
C ASN A 228 -13.95 -0.21 5.52
N GLN A 229 -14.03 -1.10 4.53
CA GLN A 229 -14.61 -2.43 4.68
C GLN A 229 -13.52 -3.45 5.02
N ASN A 230 -13.50 -3.92 6.27
CA ASN A 230 -12.57 -4.97 6.71
C ASN A 230 -12.72 -6.23 5.83
N GLY A 231 -11.60 -6.76 5.34
CA GLY A 231 -11.54 -7.94 4.48
C GLY A 231 -11.81 -7.68 3.01
N ALA A 232 -12.16 -6.45 2.62
CA ALA A 232 -12.39 -6.13 1.21
C ALA A 232 -11.13 -6.34 0.37
N ILE A 233 -11.34 -6.87 -0.83
CA ILE A 233 -10.34 -7.02 -1.88
C ILE A 233 -10.73 -6.07 -3.00
N TRP A 234 -10.24 -4.84 -2.95
CA TRP A 234 -10.61 -3.81 -3.90
C TRP A 234 -9.78 -3.96 -5.18
N LYS A 235 -10.42 -4.29 -6.30
CA LYS A 235 -9.85 -4.11 -7.64
C LYS A 235 -10.09 -2.67 -8.08
N VAL A 236 -8.99 -2.01 -8.45
CA VAL A 236 -9.02 -0.67 -9.02
C VAL A 236 -8.48 -0.77 -10.43
N ASP A 237 -9.36 -0.98 -11.40
CA ASP A 237 -8.95 -1.29 -12.77
C ASP A 237 -9.88 -0.61 -13.77
N LEU A 238 -9.30 -0.17 -14.89
CA LEU A 238 -9.99 0.54 -15.98
C LEU A 238 -10.88 1.69 -15.46
N GLY A 239 -10.41 2.43 -14.45
CA GLY A 239 -11.13 3.57 -13.87
C GLY A 239 -12.30 3.20 -12.96
N THR A 240 -12.49 1.92 -12.64
CA THR A 240 -13.55 1.41 -11.76
C THR A 240 -13.02 0.99 -10.39
N LEU A 241 -13.92 0.91 -9.41
CA LEU A 241 -13.67 0.35 -8.08
C LEU A 241 -14.65 -0.80 -7.84
N GLU A 242 -14.13 -1.99 -7.59
CA GLU A 242 -14.94 -3.21 -7.40
C GLU A 242 -14.39 -4.03 -6.22
N ALA A 243 -15.26 -4.58 -5.39
CA ALA A 243 -14.86 -5.58 -4.39
C ALA A 243 -14.97 -6.98 -5.01
N ILE A 244 -13.89 -7.74 -5.02
CA ILE A 244 -13.86 -9.12 -5.54
C ILE A 244 -14.10 -10.11 -4.41
N GLU A 245 -14.85 -11.19 -4.71
CA GLU A 245 -14.98 -12.35 -3.84
C GLU A 245 -13.81 -13.33 -4.05
N TRP A 246 -13.09 -13.67 -2.97
CA TRP A 246 -12.02 -14.66 -3.03
C TRP A 246 -12.57 -16.08 -3.06
N THR A 247 -12.17 -16.86 -4.07
CA THR A 247 -12.65 -18.24 -4.24
C THR A 247 -12.26 -19.12 -3.05
N LYS A 248 -13.27 -19.75 -2.42
CA LYS A 248 -13.06 -20.71 -1.33
C LYS A 248 -12.77 -22.11 -1.88
N HIS A 249 -11.52 -22.35 -2.27
CA HIS A 249 -11.08 -23.68 -2.72
C HIS A 249 -10.90 -24.70 -1.58
N TRP A 250 -10.60 -24.22 -0.38
CA TRP A 250 -10.37 -24.99 0.83
C TRP A 250 -10.74 -24.16 2.07
N ASP A 251 -11.11 -24.80 3.17
CA ASP A 251 -11.45 -24.17 4.45
C ASP A 251 -10.71 -24.87 5.60
N SER A 252 -10.16 -24.11 6.54
CA SER A 252 -9.45 -24.62 7.71
C SER A 252 -10.36 -25.11 8.83
N HIS A 253 -11.65 -24.76 8.79
CA HIS A 253 -12.64 -25.05 9.83
C HIS A 253 -12.35 -24.44 11.22
N ILE A 254 -11.44 -23.45 11.29
CA ILE A 254 -11.08 -22.65 12.47
C ILE A 254 -10.99 -21.16 12.12
#